data_AF-A0A1Y2BI59-F1
#
_entry.id   AF-A0A1Y2BI59-F1
#
_cell.length_a   1.000
_cell.length_b   1.000
_cell.length_c   1.000
_cell.angle_alpha   90.00
_cell.angle_beta   90.00
_cell.angle_gamma   90.00
#
_symmetry.space_group_name_H-M   'P 1'
#
loop_
_entity.id
_entity.type
_entity.pdbx_description
1 polymer ?
#
loop_
_entity_poly.entity_id
_entity_poly.type
_entity_poly.pdbx_seq_one_letter_code
_entity_poly.pdbx_strand_id
1 'polypeptide(L)'
;ASLGESNVPGEFIKEITLLPDNKLEISLYYVADEESQDEETEISKAIVEDEESQDEDISEDGRCGPGIGVCKSGECCSRYGWCGTTEKYCSVERGCQSEFGDCEGIKRKASKSVTSENLTSENLTIENLTISEDGRCGSGIGVCNKGECCSKYGWCGTSEKYCSIERGCQSEFGDCTGKEKNVNVATEKVNKFENTIAYSDSDRCGKNEGRCRNDECCSKYGWCGTTKSYCSKDKGCQSEFGRCW
;
A
#
# COMPACT_ATOMS: atom_id res chain seq x y z
N ALA A 1 -60.91 -21.00 1.30
CA ALA A 1 -61.66 -19.82 0.81
C ALA A 1 -60.94 -19.36 -0.44
N SER A 2 -61.53 -19.62 -1.61
CA SER A 2 -61.02 -19.08 -2.87
C SER A 2 -61.22 -17.58 -2.86
N LEU A 3 -60.14 -16.81 -2.91
CA LEU A 3 -60.20 -15.42 -3.31
C LEU A 3 -59.82 -15.42 -4.79
N GLY A 4 -60.83 -15.21 -5.63
CA GLY A 4 -60.63 -15.01 -7.06
C GLY A 4 -60.05 -13.62 -7.28
N GLU A 5 -58.91 -13.55 -7.94
CA GLU A 5 -58.39 -12.33 -8.53
C GLU A 5 -58.77 -12.34 -10.01
N SER A 6 -59.45 -11.27 -10.42
CA SER A 6 -59.91 -11.01 -11.78
C SER A 6 -58.73 -10.90 -12.74
N ASN A 7 -58.64 -11.79 -13.72
CA ASN A 7 -57.67 -11.71 -14.81
C ASN A 7 -57.97 -10.49 -15.69
N VAL A 8 -57.08 -9.51 -15.66
CA VAL A 8 -57.10 -8.35 -16.55
C VAL A 8 -56.10 -8.60 -17.68
N PRO A 9 -56.48 -8.49 -18.95
CA PRO A 9 -55.56 -8.70 -20.05
C PRO A 9 -54.49 -7.60 -20.15
N GLY A 10 -53.30 -7.97 -20.63
CA GLY A 10 -52.15 -7.07 -20.76
C GLY A 10 -51.23 -6.96 -19.53
N GLU A 11 -51.48 -7.71 -18.47
CA GLU A 11 -50.60 -7.78 -17.29
C GLU A 11 -49.63 -8.97 -17.33
N PHE A 12 -48.44 -8.75 -16.76
CA PHE A 12 -47.50 -9.82 -16.44
C PHE A 12 -47.90 -10.46 -15.11
N ILE A 13 -48.31 -11.73 -15.15
CA ILE A 13 -48.61 -12.49 -13.95
C ILE A 13 -47.30 -13.07 -13.44
N LYS A 14 -46.96 -12.75 -12.19
CA LYS A 14 -45.81 -13.32 -11.49
C LYS A 14 -46.31 -14.34 -10.46
N GLU A 15 -46.07 -15.60 -10.73
CA GLU A 15 -46.32 -16.67 -9.77
C GLU A 15 -45.02 -17.00 -9.03
N ILE A 16 -45.08 -17.04 -7.69
CA ILE A 16 -43.92 -17.32 -6.85
C ILE A 16 -44.20 -18.58 -6.06
N THR A 17 -43.41 -19.62 -6.30
CA THR A 17 -43.52 -20.91 -5.61
C THR A 17 -42.32 -21.11 -4.69
N LEU A 18 -42.59 -21.47 -3.44
CA LEU A 18 -41.58 -21.80 -2.43
C LEU A 18 -41.29 -23.30 -2.50
N LEU A 19 -40.08 -23.65 -2.94
CA LEU A 19 -39.62 -25.04 -3.02
C LEU A 19 -39.06 -25.50 -1.67
N PRO A 20 -39.06 -26.83 -1.39
CA PRO A 20 -38.71 -27.40 -0.07
C PRO A 20 -37.30 -27.08 0.45
N ASP A 21 -36.37 -26.62 -0.41
CA ASP A 21 -35.02 -26.19 -0.02
C ASP A 21 -34.89 -24.68 0.21
N ASN A 22 -35.99 -23.99 0.52
CA ASN A 22 -36.02 -22.53 0.69
C ASN A 22 -35.62 -21.74 -0.58
N LYS A 23 -35.72 -22.38 -1.75
CA LYS A 23 -35.54 -21.74 -3.06
C LYS A 23 -36.88 -21.20 -3.56
N LEU A 24 -36.83 -20.03 -4.19
CA LEU A 24 -37.98 -19.41 -4.83
C LEU A 24 -37.91 -19.68 -6.32
N GLU A 25 -38.94 -20.31 -6.86
CA GLU A 25 -39.18 -20.39 -8.29
C GLU A 25 -40.17 -19.30 -8.67
N ILE A 26 -39.83 -18.52 -9.70
CA ILE A 26 -40.62 -17.38 -10.14
C ILE A 26 -40.96 -17.61 -11.61
N SER A 27 -42.24 -17.79 -11.88
CA SER A 27 -42.76 -17.98 -13.23
C SER A 27 -43.46 -16.70 -13.68
N LEU A 28 -43.03 -16.16 -14.82
CA LEU A 28 -43.61 -14.97 -15.42
C LEU A 28 -44.36 -15.37 -16.68
N TYR A 29 -45.67 -15.13 -16.70
CA TYR A 29 -46.50 -15.37 -17.86
C TYR A 29 -47.11 -14.05 -18.34
N TYR A 30 -46.99 -13.80 -19.63
CA TYR A 30 -47.63 -12.67 -20.28
C TYR A 30 -48.98 -13.14 -20.85
N VAL A 31 -50.07 -12.53 -20.40
CA VAL A 31 -51.41 -12.83 -20.92
C VAL A 31 -51.68 -11.89 -22.09
N ALA A 32 -51.46 -12.39 -23.31
CA ALA A 32 -51.78 -11.68 -24.54
C ALA A 32 -53.29 -11.75 -24.84
N ASP A 33 -53.88 -10.64 -25.26
CA ASP A 33 -55.24 -10.61 -25.81
C ASP A 33 -55.28 -11.33 -27.17
N GLU A 34 -56.16 -12.32 -27.29
CA GLU A 34 -56.44 -12.98 -28.57
C GLU A 34 -57.23 -12.05 -29.49
N GLU A 35 -56.57 -11.48 -30.51
CA GLU A 35 -57.15 -11.39 -31.85
C GLU A 35 -56.07 -11.15 -32.93
N SER A 36 -56.15 -11.96 -34.00
CA SER A 36 -55.43 -11.91 -35.29
C SER A 36 -54.04 -12.55 -35.43
N GLN A 37 -54.07 -13.85 -35.77
CA GLN A 37 -53.44 -14.51 -36.94
C GLN A 37 -52.14 -13.92 -37.52
N ASP A 38 -51.00 -14.63 -37.38
CA ASP A 38 -50.31 -15.35 -38.47
C ASP A 38 -48.89 -15.83 -38.06
N GLU A 39 -48.48 -16.96 -38.65
CA GLU A 39 -47.18 -17.65 -38.62
C GLU A 39 -46.74 -18.45 -37.37
N GLU A 40 -47.12 -19.75 -37.40
CA GLU A 40 -46.26 -20.81 -36.88
C GLU A 40 -44.91 -20.76 -37.60
N THR A 41 -43.83 -20.50 -36.86
CA THR A 41 -42.48 -20.92 -37.26
C THR A 41 -41.89 -21.78 -36.15
N GLU A 42 -41.95 -23.10 -36.35
CA GLU A 42 -40.98 -24.00 -35.73
C GLU A 42 -39.59 -23.57 -36.19
N ILE A 43 -38.79 -23.02 -35.29
CA ILE A 43 -37.35 -22.97 -35.45
C ILE A 43 -36.75 -23.95 -34.45
N SER A 44 -36.49 -25.14 -34.98
CA SER A 44 -35.44 -26.06 -34.56
C SER A 44 -34.38 -25.44 -33.66
N LYS A 45 -34.29 -25.88 -32.40
CA LYS A 45 -33.03 -25.83 -31.66
C LYS A 45 -32.45 -27.23 -31.59
N ALA A 46 -31.68 -27.53 -32.65
CA ALA A 46 -30.68 -28.56 -32.64
C ALA A 46 -29.73 -28.35 -31.46
N ILE A 47 -29.33 -29.46 -30.86
CA ILE A 47 -28.18 -29.58 -29.96
C ILE A 47 -26.93 -29.21 -30.78
N VAL A 48 -26.31 -28.08 -30.44
CA VAL A 48 -24.91 -27.71 -30.71
C VAL A 48 -24.53 -26.85 -29.51
N GLU A 49 -23.93 -27.48 -28.50
CA GLU A 49 -22.50 -27.31 -28.16
C GLU A 49 -22.18 -25.86 -27.77
N ASP A 50 -21.85 -25.71 -26.49
CA ASP A 50 -21.01 -24.66 -25.91
C ASP A 50 -21.31 -23.22 -26.35
N GLU A 51 -22.22 -22.56 -25.63
CA GLU A 51 -21.97 -21.16 -25.27
C GLU A 51 -21.54 -21.16 -23.81
N GLU A 52 -20.25 -21.49 -23.69
CA GLU A 52 -19.29 -21.02 -22.70
C GLU A 52 -19.94 -20.07 -21.68
N SER A 53 -19.99 -20.55 -20.44
CA SER A 53 -19.72 -19.70 -19.29
C SER A 53 -18.71 -18.64 -19.71
N GLN A 54 -18.91 -17.39 -19.33
CA GLN A 54 -17.77 -16.50 -19.20
C GLN A 54 -16.88 -17.07 -18.08
N ASP A 55 -16.24 -18.20 -18.34
CA ASP A 55 -14.97 -18.56 -17.76
C ASP A 55 -14.05 -17.50 -18.31
N GLU A 56 -14.00 -16.38 -17.57
CA GLU A 56 -12.81 -15.54 -17.51
C GLU A 56 -11.60 -16.47 -17.73
N ASP A 57 -10.76 -16.20 -18.74
CA ASP A 57 -9.55 -16.99 -19.07
C ASP A 57 -8.65 -17.08 -17.83
N ILE A 58 -9.03 -17.89 -16.84
CA ILE A 58 -8.44 -17.95 -15.53
C ILE A 58 -7.17 -18.72 -15.71
N SER A 59 -6.07 -18.03 -15.50
CA SER A 59 -4.75 -18.60 -15.61
C SER A 59 -4.59 -19.84 -14.73
N GLU A 60 -4.37 -21.00 -15.36
CA GLU A 60 -4.05 -22.25 -14.66
C GLU A 60 -2.58 -22.33 -14.24
N ASP A 61 -1.67 -21.69 -14.98
CA ASP A 61 -0.23 -21.69 -14.75
C ASP A 61 0.27 -20.49 -13.92
N GLY A 62 -0.65 -19.60 -13.53
CA GLY A 62 -0.36 -18.39 -12.75
C GLY A 62 0.19 -17.22 -13.57
N ARG A 63 0.14 -17.29 -14.91
CA ARG A 63 0.48 -16.20 -15.84
C ARG A 63 -0.75 -15.39 -16.23
N CYS A 64 -0.63 -14.07 -16.23
CA CYS A 64 -1.74 -13.17 -16.57
C CYS A 64 -1.32 -12.04 -17.51
N GLY A 65 -2.28 -11.31 -18.04
CA GLY A 65 -2.06 -10.16 -18.89
C GLY A 65 -2.65 -10.34 -20.30
N PRO A 66 -2.44 -9.34 -21.18
CA PRO A 66 -3.05 -9.31 -22.51
C PRO A 66 -2.77 -10.56 -23.32
N GLY A 67 -3.83 -11.26 -23.75
CA GLY A 67 -3.72 -12.49 -24.55
C GLY A 67 -3.14 -13.71 -23.81
N ILE A 68 -3.01 -13.65 -22.48
CA ILE A 68 -2.60 -14.77 -21.63
C ILE A 68 -3.77 -15.23 -20.75
N GLY A 69 -4.45 -14.28 -20.08
CA GLY A 69 -5.55 -14.57 -19.18
C GLY A 69 -5.58 -13.67 -17.94
N VAL A 70 -6.56 -13.90 -17.08
CA VAL A 70 -6.76 -13.19 -15.82
C VAL A 70 -6.39 -14.06 -14.63
N CYS A 71 -6.09 -13.42 -13.50
CA CYS A 71 -5.83 -14.12 -12.25
C CYS A 71 -7.11 -14.59 -11.57
N LYS A 72 -6.99 -15.62 -10.73
CA LYS A 72 -8.09 -16.11 -9.90
C LYS A 72 -8.64 -15.01 -9.00
N SER A 73 -9.90 -15.14 -8.62
CA SER A 73 -10.58 -14.15 -7.78
C SER A 73 -9.79 -13.80 -6.51
N GLY A 74 -9.50 -12.52 -6.33
CA GLY A 74 -8.72 -11.98 -5.21
C GLY A 74 -7.20 -12.11 -5.36
N GLU A 75 -6.70 -12.55 -6.51
CA GLU A 75 -5.30 -12.45 -6.91
C GLU A 75 -5.10 -11.30 -7.90
N CYS A 76 -3.90 -10.74 -7.88
CA CYS A 76 -3.54 -9.57 -8.66
C CYS A 76 -2.59 -9.95 -9.78
N CYS A 77 -2.77 -9.32 -10.94
CA CYS A 77 -1.84 -9.49 -12.04
C CYS A 77 -0.70 -8.48 -11.95
N SER A 78 0.51 -8.92 -11.65
CA SER A 78 1.69 -8.04 -11.61
C SER A 78 2.03 -7.48 -13.00
N ARG A 79 2.83 -6.41 -13.07
CA ARG A 79 3.38 -5.90 -14.34
C ARG A 79 4.20 -6.90 -15.16
N TYR A 80 4.62 -8.00 -14.53
CA TYR A 80 5.43 -9.03 -15.15
C TYR A 80 4.59 -10.20 -15.68
N GLY A 81 3.26 -10.08 -15.63
CA GLY A 81 2.33 -11.09 -16.13
C GLY A 81 2.27 -12.33 -15.26
N TRP A 82 2.30 -12.14 -13.93
CA TRP A 82 2.17 -13.20 -12.94
C TRP A 82 1.10 -12.88 -11.91
N CYS A 83 0.35 -13.89 -11.51
CA CYS A 83 -0.67 -13.83 -10.47
C CYS A 83 -0.08 -13.98 -9.07
N GLY A 84 -0.66 -13.24 -8.13
CA GLY A 84 -0.36 -13.41 -6.71
C GLY A 84 -1.08 -12.40 -5.84
N THR A 85 -1.02 -12.60 -4.52
CA THR A 85 -1.79 -11.82 -3.54
C THR A 85 -0.97 -10.83 -2.73
N THR A 86 0.35 -10.79 -2.94
CA THR A 86 1.24 -9.89 -2.18
C THR A 86 1.36 -8.52 -2.83
N GLU A 87 1.84 -7.51 -2.09
CA GLU A 87 2.02 -6.14 -2.57
C GLU A 87 2.84 -6.05 -3.87
N LYS A 88 3.80 -6.97 -4.08
CA LYS A 88 4.58 -7.04 -5.33
C LYS A 88 3.70 -7.26 -6.57
N TYR A 89 2.60 -7.99 -6.41
CA TYR A 89 1.66 -8.29 -7.49
C TYR A 89 0.53 -7.27 -7.54
N CYS A 90 0.05 -6.86 -6.37
CA CYS A 90 -1.18 -6.08 -6.20
C CYS A 90 -0.98 -4.55 -6.16
N SER A 91 0.25 -4.05 -6.00
CA SER A 91 0.50 -2.61 -5.97
C SER A 91 0.26 -1.99 -7.35
N VAL A 92 -0.75 -1.13 -7.45
CA VAL A 92 -1.05 -0.32 -8.64
C VAL A 92 0.17 0.52 -9.04
N GLU A 93 0.87 1.11 -8.06
CA GLU A 93 2.10 1.90 -8.30
C GLU A 93 3.23 1.06 -8.91
N ARG A 94 3.29 -0.23 -8.58
CA ARG A 94 4.23 -1.19 -9.18
C ARG A 94 3.70 -1.81 -10.48
N GLY A 95 2.60 -1.30 -11.02
CA GLY A 95 2.03 -1.71 -12.30
C GLY A 95 1.19 -2.97 -12.23
N CYS A 96 0.44 -3.17 -11.16
CA CYS A 96 -0.64 -4.15 -11.18
C CYS A 96 -1.60 -3.87 -12.35
N GLN A 97 -1.95 -4.91 -13.12
CA GLN A 97 -2.77 -4.83 -14.32
C GLN A 97 -4.23 -5.14 -13.95
N SER A 98 -5.03 -4.09 -13.71
CA SER A 98 -6.38 -4.20 -13.15
C SER A 98 -7.40 -4.89 -14.05
N GLU A 99 -7.15 -4.93 -15.37
CA GLU A 99 -7.98 -5.70 -16.31
C GLU A 99 -7.75 -7.21 -16.22
N PHE A 100 -6.68 -7.65 -15.53
CA PHE A 100 -6.28 -9.05 -15.45
C PHE A 100 -6.15 -9.55 -14.00
N GLY A 101 -6.55 -8.77 -12.99
CA GLY A 101 -6.55 -9.19 -11.59
C GLY A 101 -7.01 -8.09 -10.62
N ASP A 102 -7.24 -8.46 -9.36
CA ASP A 102 -7.83 -7.61 -8.32
C ASP A 102 -6.81 -6.67 -7.66
N CYS A 103 -6.39 -5.64 -8.39
CA CYS A 103 -5.39 -4.66 -7.92
C CYS A 103 -5.85 -3.78 -6.74
N GLU A 104 -7.14 -3.82 -6.36
CA GLU A 104 -7.70 -3.06 -5.24
C GLU A 104 -7.94 -3.93 -3.98
N GLY A 105 -7.84 -5.26 -4.12
CA GLY A 105 -8.25 -6.26 -3.13
C GLY A 105 -7.47 -6.28 -1.81
N ILE A 106 -6.29 -5.67 -1.73
CA ILE A 106 -5.51 -5.66 -0.46
C ILE A 106 -6.14 -4.76 0.61
N LYS A 107 -7.02 -3.81 0.24
CA LYS A 107 -7.75 -3.01 1.22
C LYS A 107 -8.86 -3.78 1.94
N ARG A 108 -9.32 -4.92 1.39
CA ARG A 108 -10.52 -5.62 1.88
C ARG A 108 -10.24 -6.82 2.80
N LYS A 109 -9.02 -7.38 2.84
CA LYS A 109 -8.73 -8.61 3.61
C LYS A 109 -7.96 -8.42 4.92
N ALA A 110 -7.75 -7.18 5.38
CA ALA A 110 -7.14 -6.87 6.68
C ALA A 110 -8.12 -6.26 7.70
N SER A 111 -9.44 -6.38 7.50
CA SER A 111 -10.43 -5.96 8.50
C SER A 111 -10.95 -7.15 9.29
N LYS A 112 -10.39 -7.39 10.47
CA LYS A 112 -11.13 -8.03 11.56
C LYS A 112 -11.67 -6.91 12.45
N SER A 113 -12.84 -6.42 12.04
CA SER A 113 -13.87 -5.73 12.82
C SER A 113 -13.41 -4.82 13.97
N VAL A 114 -13.27 -3.52 13.68
CA VAL A 114 -13.79 -2.48 14.58
C VAL A 114 -14.61 -1.51 13.74
N THR A 115 -15.83 -1.27 14.21
CA THR A 115 -16.91 -0.49 13.61
C THR A 115 -16.47 0.86 13.09
N SER A 116 -16.85 1.14 11.84
CA SER A 116 -16.72 2.44 11.19
C SER A 116 -17.45 3.53 11.96
N GLU A 117 -16.75 4.60 12.28
CA GLU A 117 -17.34 5.94 12.24
C GLU A 117 -16.61 6.75 11.18
N ASN A 118 -17.42 7.42 10.35
CA ASN A 118 -17.00 8.38 9.33
C ASN A 118 -16.03 9.40 9.95
N LEU A 119 -14.79 9.43 9.47
CA LEU A 119 -13.89 10.55 9.72
C LEU A 119 -13.42 11.10 8.38
N THR A 120 -14.03 12.24 8.04
CA THR A 120 -13.62 13.18 7.01
C THR A 120 -12.16 13.60 7.19
N SER A 121 -11.47 13.86 6.07
CA SER A 121 -10.04 14.16 5.92
C SER A 121 -9.53 15.45 6.60
N GLU A 122 -10.10 15.88 7.71
CA GLU A 122 -9.60 17.03 8.45
C GLU A 122 -9.55 16.68 9.94
N ASN A 123 -8.33 16.65 10.47
CA ASN A 123 -7.94 16.52 11.88
C ASN A 123 -7.63 15.11 12.41
N LEU A 124 -6.59 14.48 11.87
CA LEU A 124 -5.85 13.40 12.55
C LEU A 124 -4.88 14.03 13.56
N THR A 125 -5.26 14.01 14.84
CA THR A 125 -4.33 14.31 15.93
C THR A 125 -3.44 13.10 16.21
N ILE A 126 -2.17 13.37 16.56
CA ILE A 126 -1.03 12.44 16.66
C ILE A 126 -1.22 11.29 17.66
N GLU A 127 -2.31 11.26 18.44
CA GLU A 127 -2.47 10.33 19.58
C GLU A 127 -3.03 8.94 19.24
N ASN A 128 -3.40 8.66 17.98
CA ASN A 128 -4.00 7.35 17.62
C ASN A 128 -3.23 6.56 16.55
N LEU A 129 -1.96 6.90 16.28
CA LEU A 129 -1.10 6.11 15.41
C LEU A 129 -0.49 4.94 16.21
N THR A 130 -0.91 3.73 15.90
CA THR A 130 -0.32 2.50 16.47
C THR A 130 1.14 2.37 16.05
N ILE A 131 2.00 1.99 17.01
CA ILE A 131 3.40 1.66 16.74
C ILE A 131 3.43 0.39 15.88
N SER A 132 4.23 0.45 14.83
CA SER A 132 4.42 -0.65 13.89
C SER A 132 5.10 -1.85 14.55
N GLU A 133 4.40 -2.98 14.61
CA GLU A 133 4.96 -4.26 15.11
C GLU A 133 5.65 -5.07 14.00
N ASP A 134 5.30 -4.84 12.73
CA ASP A 134 5.83 -5.54 11.56
C ASP A 134 6.88 -4.72 10.78
N GLY A 135 7.18 -3.51 11.25
CA GLY A 135 8.15 -2.60 10.64
C GLY A 135 7.60 -1.79 9.46
N ARG A 136 6.29 -1.82 9.17
CA ARG A 136 5.65 -0.95 8.18
C ARG A 136 5.08 0.33 8.78
N CYS A 137 5.17 1.43 8.04
CA CYS A 137 4.73 2.75 8.48
C CYS A 137 4.10 3.54 7.35
N GLY A 138 3.43 4.64 7.68
CA GLY A 138 2.77 5.50 6.71
C GLY A 138 1.31 5.75 7.06
N SER A 139 0.67 6.62 6.28
CA SER A 139 -0.73 6.99 6.47
C SER A 139 -1.64 5.76 6.45
N GLY A 140 -2.44 5.58 7.50
CA GLY A 140 -3.33 4.44 7.67
C GLY A 140 -2.64 3.09 7.96
N ILE A 141 -1.31 3.06 8.11
CA ILE A 141 -0.54 1.85 8.46
C ILE A 141 -0.06 1.92 9.92
N GLY A 142 0.66 2.98 10.28
CA GLY A 142 1.24 3.12 11.62
C GLY A 142 2.49 3.98 11.65
N VAL A 143 3.05 4.17 12.85
CA VAL A 143 4.29 4.92 13.08
C VAL A 143 5.44 3.97 13.43
N CYS A 144 6.66 4.37 13.09
CA CYS A 144 7.86 3.66 13.50
C CYS A 144 8.17 3.82 14.99
N ASN A 145 8.98 2.90 15.52
CA ASN A 145 9.45 3.03 16.90
C ASN A 145 10.27 4.31 17.07
N LYS A 146 10.41 4.74 18.33
CA LYS A 146 11.19 5.92 18.68
C LYS A 146 12.62 5.84 18.11
N GLY A 147 12.99 6.83 17.31
CA GLY A 147 14.31 6.93 16.68
C GLY A 147 14.44 6.16 15.35
N GLU A 148 13.38 5.52 14.88
CA GLU A 148 13.30 4.93 13.54
C GLU A 148 12.56 5.85 12.58
N CYS A 149 12.99 5.84 11.33
CA CYS A 149 12.50 6.70 10.27
C CYS A 149 11.53 5.92 9.38
N CYS A 150 10.45 6.56 8.97
CA CYS A 150 9.55 5.99 7.98
C CYS A 150 10.04 6.38 6.58
N SER A 151 10.60 5.44 5.82
CA SER A 151 11.00 5.71 4.43
C SER A 151 9.80 6.07 3.55
N LYS A 152 10.05 6.67 2.37
CA LYS A 152 9.00 6.87 1.34
C LYS A 152 8.30 5.60 0.89
N TYR A 153 8.89 4.44 1.17
CA TYR A 153 8.37 3.14 0.78
C TYR A 153 7.53 2.47 1.89
N GLY A 154 7.24 3.19 2.97
CA GLY A 154 6.39 2.69 4.06
C GLY A 154 7.07 1.65 4.96
N TRP A 155 8.39 1.74 5.11
CA TRP A 155 9.17 0.87 5.98
C TRP A 155 9.95 1.67 7.02
N CYS A 156 9.98 1.12 8.25
CA CYS A 156 10.78 1.60 9.35
C CYS A 156 12.24 1.18 9.24
N GLY A 157 13.13 2.09 9.60
CA GLY A 157 14.54 1.77 9.77
C GLY A 157 15.35 3.00 10.12
N THR A 158 16.61 2.80 10.49
CA THR A 158 17.49 3.86 11.04
C THR A 158 18.57 4.33 10.08
N SER A 159 18.78 3.65 8.96
CA SER A 159 19.80 4.04 7.98
C SER A 159 19.35 5.22 7.11
N GLU A 160 20.30 5.93 6.51
CA GLU A 160 20.06 7.11 5.64
C GLU A 160 19.01 6.88 4.55
N LYS A 161 18.92 5.67 3.98
CA LYS A 161 17.88 5.34 2.97
C LYS A 161 16.44 5.46 3.50
N TYR A 162 16.25 5.32 4.83
CA TYR A 162 14.97 5.53 5.50
C TYR A 162 14.83 6.95 6.00
N CYS A 163 15.89 7.51 6.60
CA CYS A 163 15.87 8.78 7.33
C CYS A 163 16.10 10.03 6.49
N SER A 164 16.61 9.90 5.28
CA SER A 164 16.88 11.05 4.42
C SER A 164 15.57 11.69 3.96
N ILE A 165 15.36 12.95 4.33
CA ILE A 165 14.27 13.78 3.85
C ILE A 165 14.30 13.86 2.30
N GLU A 166 15.49 14.02 1.72
CA GLU A 166 15.67 14.07 0.25
C GLU A 166 15.25 12.76 -0.44
N ARG A 167 15.34 11.63 0.28
CA ARG A 167 14.86 10.32 -0.22
C ARG A 167 13.41 10.03 0.16
N GLY A 168 12.71 11.02 0.72
CA GLY A 168 11.27 11.00 0.99
C GLY A 168 10.89 10.38 2.33
N CYS A 169 11.69 10.56 3.37
CA CYS A 169 11.27 10.17 4.71
C CYS A 169 9.93 10.84 5.11
N GLN A 170 8.97 10.07 5.59
CA GLN A 170 7.63 10.49 5.98
C GLN A 170 7.60 10.91 7.47
N SER A 171 7.77 12.20 7.75
CA SER A 171 7.98 12.75 9.11
C SER A 171 6.80 12.60 10.06
N GLU A 172 5.59 12.39 9.54
CA GLU A 172 4.38 12.13 10.35
C GLU A 172 4.36 10.69 10.90
N PHE A 173 5.16 9.79 10.31
CA PHE A 173 5.15 8.35 10.61
C PHE A 173 6.48 7.83 11.14
N GLY A 174 7.49 8.68 11.35
CA GLY A 174 8.78 8.30 11.90
C GLY A 174 9.70 9.50 12.13
N ASP A 175 10.85 9.26 12.76
CA ASP A 175 11.83 10.29 13.13
C ASP A 175 12.68 10.68 11.91
N CYS A 176 12.06 11.38 10.97
CA CYS A 176 12.70 11.87 9.75
C CYS A 176 13.64 13.05 9.96
N THR A 177 14.09 13.27 11.19
CA THR A 177 15.15 14.23 11.44
C THR A 177 16.45 13.67 10.87
N GLY A 178 16.62 13.81 9.55
CA GLY A 178 17.95 13.93 8.96
C GLY A 178 18.59 15.05 9.76
N LYS A 179 19.51 14.70 10.66
CA LYS A 179 20.00 15.61 11.70
C LYS A 179 20.32 16.97 11.07
N GLU A 180 19.42 17.94 11.25
CA GLU A 180 19.59 19.39 11.30
C GLU A 180 18.29 19.98 11.87
N LYS A 181 18.30 20.25 13.17
CA LYS A 181 17.31 21.14 13.78
C LYS A 181 17.59 22.56 13.30
N ASN A 182 16.77 23.06 12.38
CA ASN A 182 16.68 24.48 12.09
C ASN A 182 15.21 24.92 12.20
N VAL A 183 14.80 25.31 13.41
CA VAL A 183 13.69 26.24 13.60
C VAL A 183 14.15 27.29 14.60
N ASN A 184 14.27 28.53 14.11
CA ASN A 184 14.41 29.73 14.92
C ASN A 184 13.03 30.18 15.45
N VAL A 185 13.06 30.98 16.52
CA VAL A 185 11.99 31.73 17.21
C VAL A 185 11.33 30.96 18.38
N ALA A 186 11.39 31.38 19.64
CA ALA A 186 12.07 32.49 20.31
C ALA A 186 12.39 32.08 21.77
N THR A 187 13.57 32.49 22.22
CA THR A 187 14.01 32.74 23.61
C THR A 187 13.24 32.06 24.75
N GLU A 188 13.80 30.97 25.29
CA GLU A 188 14.19 30.90 26.71
C GLU A 188 15.45 30.03 26.87
N LYS A 189 16.35 30.51 27.74
CA LYS A 189 17.73 30.07 27.87
C LYS A 189 17.82 28.69 28.53
N VAL A 190 18.38 27.71 27.83
CA VAL A 190 19.18 26.64 28.48
C VAL A 190 20.44 26.41 27.66
N ASN A 191 21.60 26.65 28.29
CA ASN A 191 22.91 26.47 27.69
C ASN A 191 23.12 25.03 27.21
N LYS A 192 23.34 24.82 25.91
CA LYS A 192 24.27 23.78 25.45
C LYS A 192 25.03 24.22 24.20
N PHE A 193 26.30 24.46 24.45
CA PHE A 193 27.34 24.94 23.56
C PHE A 193 27.74 23.85 22.55
N GLU A 194 27.81 24.28 21.29
CA GLU A 194 28.57 23.76 20.12
C GLU A 194 28.43 22.31 19.64
N ASN A 195 28.11 22.14 18.35
CA ASN A 195 29.15 21.80 17.36
C ASN A 195 28.62 21.99 15.92
N THR A 196 28.73 23.23 15.43
CA THR A 196 28.35 23.68 14.06
C THR A 196 29.51 23.55 13.06
N ILE A 197 30.47 22.65 13.30
CA ILE A 197 31.62 22.48 12.40
C ILE A 197 31.18 21.64 11.21
N ALA A 198 31.19 22.26 10.03
CA ALA A 198 30.83 21.63 8.76
C ALA A 198 31.75 20.46 8.41
N TYR A 199 31.25 19.55 7.57
CA TYR A 199 32.06 18.46 7.02
C TYR A 199 33.07 18.98 6.00
N SER A 200 34.25 18.38 5.98
CA SER A 200 35.27 18.59 4.96
C SER A 200 34.79 18.06 3.60
N ASP A 201 35.19 18.76 2.53
CA ASP A 201 35.00 18.32 1.14
C ASP A 201 36.16 17.44 0.63
N SER A 202 37.12 17.13 1.51
CA SER A 202 38.28 16.28 1.21
C SER A 202 38.52 15.24 2.30
N ASP A 203 39.52 14.38 2.12
CA ASP A 203 39.98 13.43 3.16
C ASP A 203 40.74 14.12 4.30
N ARG A 204 40.79 15.46 4.32
CA ARG A 204 41.41 16.27 5.36
C ARG A 204 40.40 16.67 6.41
N CYS A 205 40.87 16.87 7.63
CA CYS A 205 40.03 17.30 8.76
C CYS A 205 40.84 18.13 9.75
N GLY A 206 40.14 18.81 10.65
CA GLY A 206 40.73 19.68 11.65
C GLY A 206 40.18 21.10 11.58
N LYS A 207 40.73 21.98 12.40
CA LYS A 207 40.24 23.37 12.60
C LYS A 207 39.97 24.16 11.31
N ASN A 208 40.75 23.94 10.26
CA ASN A 208 40.63 24.67 8.99
C ASN A 208 39.97 23.85 7.87
N GLU A 209 39.73 22.56 8.09
CA GLU A 209 39.22 21.64 7.06
C GLU A 209 37.80 21.14 7.39
N GLY A 210 37.41 21.19 8.66
CA GLY A 210 36.11 20.70 9.12
C GLY A 210 36.16 19.24 9.58
N ARG A 211 34.98 18.63 9.68
CA ARG A 211 34.79 17.27 10.20
C ARG A 211 34.94 16.22 9.11
N CYS A 212 35.38 15.03 9.49
CA CYS A 212 35.31 13.88 8.61
C CYS A 212 33.86 13.45 8.34
N ARG A 213 33.56 13.09 7.09
CA ARG A 213 32.27 12.53 6.67
C ARG A 213 32.11 11.10 7.19
N ASN A 214 30.90 10.55 7.09
CA ASN A 214 30.60 9.14 7.43
C ASN A 214 31.03 8.72 8.84
N ASP A 215 31.04 9.66 9.80
CA ASP A 215 31.51 9.44 11.17
C ASP A 215 32.95 8.89 11.28
N GLU A 216 33.80 9.17 10.29
CA GLU A 216 35.21 8.80 10.33
C GLU A 216 35.99 9.59 11.39
N CYS A 217 37.16 9.08 11.72
CA CYS A 217 38.02 9.63 12.76
C CYS A 217 38.96 10.67 12.17
N CYS A 218 39.10 11.81 12.85
CA CYS A 218 40.09 12.80 12.46
C CYS A 218 41.40 12.52 13.18
N SER A 219 42.40 12.00 12.47
CA SER A 219 43.72 11.72 13.06
C SER A 219 44.42 13.01 13.53
N LYS A 220 45.44 12.88 14.38
CA LYS A 220 46.28 14.04 14.80
C LYS A 220 46.94 14.80 13.65
N TYR A 221 47.02 14.17 12.47
CA TYR A 221 47.64 14.73 11.27
C TYR A 221 46.63 15.40 10.33
N GLY A 222 45.36 15.49 10.75
CA GLY A 222 44.31 16.12 9.96
C GLY A 222 43.91 15.31 8.74
N TRP A 223 43.83 13.99 8.90
CA TRP A 223 43.34 13.05 7.90
C TRP A 223 42.18 12.23 8.45
N CYS A 224 41.19 11.99 7.60
CA CYS A 224 40.04 11.13 7.85
C CYS A 224 40.38 9.66 7.63
N GLY A 225 39.82 8.80 8.46
CA GLY A 225 39.93 7.36 8.32
C GLY A 225 39.36 6.60 9.50
N THR A 226 39.30 5.27 9.40
CA THR A 226 38.58 4.40 10.35
C THR A 226 39.48 3.47 11.16
N THR A 227 40.79 3.46 10.90
CA THR A 227 41.72 2.56 11.58
C THR A 227 42.17 3.10 12.94
N LYS A 228 42.75 2.24 13.78
CA LYS A 228 43.24 2.60 15.12
C LYS A 228 44.23 3.78 15.11
N SER A 229 45.01 3.99 14.05
CA SER A 229 45.91 5.15 13.93
C SER A 229 45.19 6.49 13.79
N TYR A 230 43.93 6.48 13.33
CA TYR A 230 43.11 7.66 13.16
C TYR A 230 42.20 7.89 14.35
N CYS A 231 41.64 6.80 14.89
CA CYS A 231 40.57 6.85 15.88
C CYS A 231 41.00 6.82 17.34
N SER A 232 42.18 6.26 17.62
CA SER A 232 42.64 6.10 19.00
C SER A 232 42.91 7.45 19.64
N LYS A 233 42.26 7.73 20.77
CA LYS A 233 42.54 8.94 21.57
C LYS A 233 44.02 9.04 21.96
N ASP A 234 44.62 7.91 22.32
CA ASP A 234 46.05 7.81 22.68
C ASP A 234 46.98 8.14 21.52
N LYS A 235 46.49 8.04 20.28
CA LYS A 235 47.24 8.42 19.06
C LYS A 235 46.90 9.84 18.57
N GLY A 236 46.11 10.58 19.34
CA GLY A 236 45.80 11.99 19.09
C GLY A 236 44.61 12.21 18.14
N CYS A 237 43.62 11.32 18.14
CA CYS A 237 42.37 11.57 17.43
C CYS A 237 41.73 12.90 17.89
N GLN A 238 41.35 13.75 16.94
CA GLN A 238 40.77 15.07 17.18
C GLN A 238 39.24 14.97 17.29
N SER A 239 38.73 14.84 18.51
CA SER A 239 37.30 14.56 18.77
C SER A 239 36.34 15.69 18.38
N GLU A 240 36.84 16.91 18.18
CA GLU A 240 36.05 18.02 17.65
C GLU A 240 35.74 17.83 16.15
N PHE A 241 36.60 17.11 15.43
CA PHE A 241 36.59 16.99 13.96
C PHE A 241 36.30 15.56 13.46
N GLY A 242 36.11 14.58 14.34
CA GLY A 242 35.80 13.21 13.95
C GLY A 242 35.50 12.31 15.15
N ARG A 243 35.11 11.07 14.88
CA ARG A 243 34.81 10.10 15.93
C ARG A 243 36.09 9.55 16.54
N CYS A 244 36.24 9.58 17.87
CA CYS A 244 37.41 9.03 18.55
C CYS A 244 36.99 7.99 19.57
N TRP A 245 37.69 6.86 19.61
CA TRP A 245 37.45 5.76 20.53
C TRP A 245 38.73 5.29 21.23
#